data_AF-A0A925QTZ2-F1
#
_entry.id   AF-A0A925QTZ2-F1
#
_cell.length_a   1.000
_cell.length_b   1.000
_cell.length_c   1.000
_cell.angle_alpha   90.00
_cell.angle_beta   90.00
_cell.angle_gamma   90.00
#
_symmetry.space_group_name_H-M   'P 1'
#
loop_
_entity.id
_entity.type
_entity.pdbx_description
1 polymer ?
#
loop_
_entity_poly.entity_id
_entity_poly.type
_entity_poly.pdbx_seq_one_letter_code
_entity_poly.pdbx_strand_id
1 'polypeptide(L)' 'KEDYEVSGKELDAIVEFADTYDGCIGARMTGAGFGGCAIALVKTSQFHDFTEKLTRAYNEKIGYKPEVFASKIGSGVSKM' A
#
# COMPACT_ATOMS: atom_id res chain seq x y z
N LYS A 1 -12.67 5.88 -10.90
CA LYS A 1 -11.98 5.50 -9.62
C LYS A 1 -13.01 5.03 -8.59
N GLU A 2 -14.25 5.55 -8.66
CA GLU A 2 -15.30 5.25 -7.67
C GLU A 2 -16.41 4.33 -8.22
N ASP A 3 -16.40 4.01 -9.51
CA ASP A 3 -17.55 3.39 -10.20
C ASP A 3 -17.88 1.95 -9.77
N TYR A 4 -17.01 1.32 -8.97
CA TYR A 4 -17.17 -0.06 -8.50
C TYR A 4 -17.39 -0.17 -6.99
N GLU A 5 -17.18 0.91 -6.21
CA GLU A 5 -17.38 0.96 -4.74
C GLU A 5 -16.78 -0.21 -3.92
N VAL A 6 -15.68 -0.80 -4.40
CA VAL A 6 -14.98 -1.90 -3.73
C VAL A 6 -13.79 -1.45 -2.88
N SER A 7 -13.51 -0.15 -2.81
CA SER A 7 -12.53 0.40 -1.88
C SER A 7 -13.16 0.67 -0.52
N GLY A 8 -12.32 0.88 0.49
CA GLY A 8 -12.72 1.31 1.82
C GLY A 8 -11.73 2.34 2.33
N LYS A 9 -12.10 3.09 3.38
CA LYS A 9 -11.29 4.18 3.94
C LYS A 9 -9.83 3.78 4.21
N GLU A 10 -9.60 2.51 4.55
CA GLU A 10 -8.30 1.89 4.76
C GLU A 10 -7.44 1.91 3.48
N LEU A 11 -7.97 1.37 2.38
CA LEU A 11 -7.26 1.32 1.10
C LEU A 11 -7.08 2.72 0.52
N ASP A 12 -8.09 3.56 0.66
CA ASP A 12 -8.06 4.95 0.19
C ASP A 12 -6.99 5.75 0.94
N ALA A 13 -6.84 5.56 2.25
CA ALA A 13 -5.76 6.17 3.03
C ALA A 13 -4.37 5.81 2.53
N ILE A 14 -4.15 4.55 2.11
CA ILE A 14 -2.84 4.13 1.56
C ILE A 14 -2.59 4.78 0.21
N VAL A 15 -3.59 4.77 -0.67
CA VAL A 15 -3.46 5.30 -2.04
C VAL A 15 -3.28 6.83 -2.01
N GLU A 16 -4.09 7.54 -1.21
CA GLU A 16 -3.96 8.99 -1.05
C GLU A 16 -2.58 9.39 -0.50
N PHE A 17 -2.08 8.69 0.52
CA PHE A 17 -0.75 8.96 1.04
C PHE A 17 0.32 8.75 -0.04
N ALA A 18 0.24 7.62 -0.76
CA ALA A 18 1.19 7.29 -1.81
C ALA A 18 1.21 8.34 -2.94
N ASP A 19 0.04 8.88 -3.32
CA ASP A 19 -0.07 9.94 -4.33
C ASP A 19 0.62 11.26 -3.92
N THR A 20 0.83 11.49 -2.62
CA THR A 20 1.52 12.68 -2.09
C THR A 20 3.03 12.50 -1.88
N TYR A 21 3.55 11.29 -2.02
CA TYR A 21 4.93 10.96 -1.66
C TYR A 21 5.85 10.98 -2.88
N ASP A 22 6.82 11.90 -2.92
CA ASP A 22 7.76 12.13 -4.06
C ASP A 22 8.64 10.91 -4.44
N GLY A 23 8.76 9.93 -3.53
CA GLY A 23 9.43 8.66 -3.80
C GLY A 23 8.53 7.55 -4.35
N CYS A 24 7.23 7.80 -4.53
CA CYS A 24 6.24 6.83 -4.99
C CYS A 24 5.73 7.21 -6.38
N ILE A 25 5.75 6.24 -7.31
CA ILE A 25 5.28 6.42 -8.69
C ILE A 25 3.75 6.27 -8.75
N GLY A 26 3.17 5.58 -7.78
CA GLY A 26 1.73 5.40 -7.64
C GLY A 26 1.38 4.16 -6.81
N ALA A 27 0.12 4.09 -6.39
CA ALA A 27 -0.42 2.96 -5.66
C ALA A 27 -1.83 2.58 -6.14
N ARG A 28 -2.20 1.32 -5.91
CA ARG A 28 -3.57 0.82 -6.11
C ARG A 28 -3.91 -0.29 -5.15
N MET A 29 -5.20 -0.51 -4.92
CA MET A 29 -5.70 -1.72 -4.28
C MET A 29 -5.34 -2.97 -5.11
N THR A 30 -5.15 -4.10 -4.41
CA THR A 30 -4.96 -5.42 -5.01
C THR A 30 -5.89 -6.45 -4.37
N GLY A 31 -6.36 -7.42 -5.15
CA GLY A 31 -7.38 -8.38 -4.73
C GLY A 31 -8.81 -7.90 -4.96
N ALA A 32 -9.76 -8.49 -4.24
CA ALA A 32 -11.20 -8.30 -4.45
C ALA A 32 -11.75 -6.96 -3.92
N GLY A 33 -11.03 -6.29 -3.02
CA GLY A 33 -11.51 -5.09 -2.30
C GLY A 33 -12.11 -5.38 -0.93
N PHE A 34 -12.79 -4.38 -0.35
CA PHE A 34 -13.35 -4.38 1.01
C PHE A 34 -12.30 -4.58 2.12
N GLY A 35 -11.10 -4.03 1.91
CA GLY A 35 -9.93 -4.21 2.76
C GLY A 35 -8.83 -4.98 2.05
N GLY A 36 -7.99 -5.69 2.81
CA GLY A 36 -6.87 -6.45 2.26
C GLY A 36 -5.64 -5.58 2.02
N CYS A 37 -5.07 -5.65 0.81
CA CYS A 37 -3.76 -5.08 0.52
C CYS A 37 -3.83 -4.00 -0.57
N ALA A 38 -2.91 -3.04 -0.48
CA ALA A 38 -2.56 -2.15 -1.58
C ALA A 38 -1.12 -2.41 -2.02
N ILE A 39 -0.80 -2.07 -3.26
CA ILE A 39 0.56 -2.12 -3.81
C ILE A 39 0.97 -0.69 -4.15
N ALA A 40 2.18 -0.31 -3.73
CA ALA A 40 2.79 0.98 -4.05
C ALA A 40 4.16 0.76 -4.68
N LEU A 41 4.46 1.47 -5.76
CA LEU A 41 5.76 1.45 -6.40
C LEU A 41 6.63 2.56 -5.80
N VAL A 42 7.58 2.21 -4.95
CA VAL A 42 8.42 3.16 -4.21
C VAL A 42 9.89 2.96 -4.57
N LYS A 43 10.66 4.04 -4.66
CA LYS A 43 12.12 3.97 -4.80
C LYS A 43 12.73 3.18 -3.62
N THR A 44 13.55 2.19 -3.91
CA THR A 44 14.13 1.30 -2.88
C THR A 44 14.85 2.06 -1.75
N SER A 45 15.56 3.13 -2.08
CA SER A 45 16.27 3.97 -1.09
C SER A 45 15.33 4.72 -0.13
N GLN A 46 14.05 4.82 -0.47
CA GLN A 46 13.03 5.53 0.30
C GLN A 46 12.05 4.59 1.01
N PHE A 47 12.22 3.26 0.87
CA PHE A 47 11.26 2.28 1.42
C PHE A 47 11.03 2.44 2.94
N HIS A 48 12.10 2.67 3.71
CA HIS A 48 12.00 2.82 5.15
C HIS A 48 11.24 4.09 5.55
N ASP A 49 11.64 5.25 4.99
CA ASP A 49 10.97 6.54 5.22
C ASP A 49 9.50 6.51 4.78
N PHE A 50 9.21 5.91 3.62
CA PHE A 50 7.85 5.69 3.16
C PHE A 50 7.03 4.88 4.16
N THR A 51 7.59 3.77 4.66
CA THR A 51 6.91 2.88 5.61
C THR A 51 6.56 3.59 6.91
N GLU A 52 7.49 4.36 7.47
CA GLU A 52 7.26 5.11 8.71
C GLU A 52 6.18 6.18 8.53
N LYS A 53 6.28 6.97 7.47
CA LYS A 53 5.32 8.05 7.19
C LYS A 53 3.94 7.52 6.84
N LEU A 54 3.86 6.46 6.03
CA LEU A 54 2.60 5.80 5.71
C LEU A 54 1.96 5.25 6.98
N THR A 55 2.74 4.55 7.83
CA THR A 55 2.23 3.97 9.08
C THR A 55 1.67 5.04 10.00
N ARG A 56 2.34 6.19 10.12
CA ARG A 56 1.86 7.32 10.92
C ARG A 56 0.58 7.91 10.33
N ALA A 57 0.58 8.29 9.05
CA ALA A 57 -0.57 8.90 8.40
C ALA A 57 -1.80 7.97 8.39
N TYR A 58 -1.59 6.69 8.13
CA TYR A 58 -2.64 5.68 8.19
C TYR A 58 -3.19 5.54 9.61
N ASN A 59 -2.33 5.45 10.64
CA ASN A 59 -2.78 5.29 12.02
C ASN A 59 -3.58 6.50 12.50
N GLU A 60 -3.18 7.72 12.13
CA GLU A 60 -3.93 8.95 12.42
C GLU A 60 -5.32 8.97 11.77
N LYS A 61 -5.44 8.48 10.52
CA LYS A 61 -6.71 8.48 9.77
C LYS A 61 -7.63 7.31 10.13
N ILE A 62 -7.07 6.14 10.43
CA ILE A 62 -7.81 4.87 10.56
C ILE A 62 -7.93 4.39 12.00
N GLY A 63 -6.96 4.72 12.87
CA GLY A 63 -6.95 4.37 14.29
C GLY A 63 -6.14 3.10 14.66
N TYR A 64 -5.61 2.37 13.68
CA TYR A 64 -4.69 1.23 13.88
C TYR A 64 -3.60 1.22 12.82
N LYS A 65 -2.55 0.41 13.00
CA LYS A 65 -1.39 0.41 12.09
C LYS A 65 -1.61 -0.55 10.91
N PRO A 66 -1.16 -0.20 9.70
CA PRO A 66 -1.04 -1.17 8.61
C PRO A 66 0.21 -2.04 8.81
N GLU A 67 0.25 -3.18 8.14
CA GLU A 67 1.49 -3.93 7.94
C GLU A 67 2.07 -3.59 6.56
N VAL A 68 3.38 -3.35 6.50
CA VAL A 68 4.07 -2.95 5.26
C VAL A 68 5.28 -3.85 5.06
N PHE A 69 5.36 -4.48 3.90
CA PHE A 69 6.47 -5.36 3.54
C PHE A 69 6.94 -5.07 2.11
N ALA A 70 8.25 -5.21 1.89
CA ALA A 70 8.82 -5.16 0.55
C ALA A 70 8.60 -6.51 -0.13
N SER A 71 7.89 -6.52 -1.26
CA SER A 71 7.71 -7.72 -2.07
C SER A 71 8.78 -7.80 -3.17
N LYS A 72 9.33 -9.00 -3.37
CA LYS A 72 10.20 -9.33 -4.51
C LYS A 72 9.51 -10.41 -5.33
N ILE A 73 9.67 -10.35 -6.65
CA ILE A 73 9.17 -11.39 -7.55
C ILE A 73 9.96 -12.67 -7.27
N GLY A 74 9.26 -13.72 -6.85
CA GLY A 74 9.81 -15.04 -6.61
C GLY A 74 9.37 -16.06 -7.65
N SER A 75 10.02 -17.22 -7.68
CA SER A 75 9.57 -18.35 -8.48
C SER A 75 8.27 -18.93 -7.93
N GLY A 76 7.47 -19.51 -8.82
CA GLY A 76 6.34 -20.37 -8.43
C GLY A 76 6.81 -21.67 -7.76
N VAL A 77 5.85 -22.46 -7.27
CA VAL A 77 6.16 -23.74 -6.64
C VAL A 77 6.90 -24.68 -7.61
N SER A 78 8.01 -25.26 -7.16
CA SER A 78 8.77 -26.27 -7.91
C SER A 78 9.14 -27.45 -7.01
N LYS A 79 9.31 -28.64 -7.61
CA LYS A 79 9.88 -29.79 -6.89
C LYS A 79 11.36 -29.52 -6.59
N MET A 80 11.80 -29.95 -5.41
CA MET A 80 13.23 -29.95 -5.03
C MET A 80 14.00 -30.97 -5.88
#